data_AF-A0A813AK18-F1
#
_entry.id   AF-A0A813AK18-F1
#
_cell.length_a   1.000
_cell.length_b   1.000
_cell.length_c   1.000
_cell.angle_alpha   90.00
_cell.angle_beta   90.00
_cell.angle_gamma   90.00
#
_symmetry.space_group_name_H-M   'P 1'
#
loop_
_entity.id
_entity.type
_entity.pdbx_description
1 polymer ?
#
loop_
_entity_poly.entity_id
_entity_poly.type
_entity_poly.pdbx_seq_one_letter_code
_entity_poly.pdbx_strand_id
1 'polypeptide(L)'
;AKKCFAQGVPLGDVNPLGRAAKPKQAFRTDAKCADGYVVLGGWALPETGGTENAPWFSLKIFPKDAPWLFKEDGSSQWASTSAEFLGTMAALKAFGWLEGGSVGWPLMGLMMQMADVLIDIGGKLRLHWRPREENQEADNLTNEVFDGFDANRRVALRLGDLPLELFLSLQNAYADFDQKRKDFKMVNPVKTRTSKKIKLAEKTAW
;
A
#
# COMPACT_ATOMS: atom_id res chain seq x y z
N ALA A 1 39.36 19.74 -0.83
CA ALA A 1 39.25 18.48 -1.60
C ALA A 1 37.78 18.19 -1.90
N LYS A 2 37.36 18.34 -3.16
CA LYS A 2 35.99 18.02 -3.60
C LYS A 2 35.82 16.50 -3.56
N LYS A 3 34.99 15.98 -2.65
CA LYS A 3 34.58 14.57 -2.69
C LYS A 3 33.60 14.43 -3.87
N CYS A 4 34.03 13.73 -4.91
CA CYS A 4 33.17 13.28 -5.99
C CYS A 4 32.04 12.44 -5.40
N PHE A 5 30.79 12.84 -5.67
CA PHE A 5 29.63 11.97 -5.51
C PHE A 5 29.78 10.84 -6.51
N ALA A 6 30.10 9.63 -6.02
CA ALA A 6 30.11 8.43 -6.86
C ALA A 6 28.71 8.21 -7.43
N GLN A 7 28.66 7.85 -8.72
CA GLN A 7 27.45 7.48 -9.43
C GLN A 7 26.76 6.33 -8.67
N GLY A 8 25.50 6.54 -8.27
CA GLY A 8 24.72 5.56 -7.53
C GLY A 8 24.37 4.32 -8.37
N VAL A 9 23.93 3.26 -7.68
CA VAL A 9 23.40 2.05 -8.33
C VAL A 9 22.18 2.42 -9.18
N PRO A 10 22.09 1.96 -10.45
CA PRO A 10 20.92 2.20 -11.29
C PRO A 10 19.64 1.63 -10.66
N LEU A 11 18.52 2.36 -10.80
CA LEU A 11 17.18 2.04 -10.27
C LEU A 11 16.63 0.64 -10.62
N GLY A 12 17.29 -0.13 -11.49
CA GLY A 12 16.83 -1.44 -11.99
C GLY A 12 17.52 -2.66 -11.35
N ASP A 13 18.62 -2.48 -10.62
CA ASP A 13 19.46 -3.60 -10.17
C ASP A 13 19.19 -4.05 -8.72
N VAL A 14 18.26 -3.41 -8.04
CA VAL A 14 17.73 -3.91 -6.76
C VAL A 14 16.76 -5.05 -7.03
N ASN A 15 17.17 -6.29 -6.73
CA ASN A 15 16.31 -7.47 -6.85
C ASN A 15 15.78 -7.91 -5.47
N PRO A 16 14.63 -7.40 -5.00
CA PRO A 16 14.06 -7.79 -3.71
C PRO A 16 13.26 -9.11 -3.75
N LEU A 17 13.21 -9.81 -4.89
CA LEU A 17 12.24 -10.90 -5.12
C LEU A 17 12.86 -12.30 -5.24
N GLY A 18 14.14 -12.47 -4.88
CA GLY A 18 14.69 -13.80 -4.57
C GLY A 18 13.94 -14.36 -3.36
N ARG A 19 13.19 -15.46 -3.54
CA ARG A 19 12.29 -16.05 -2.54
C ARG A 19 13.06 -16.51 -1.28
N ALA A 20 13.34 -15.59 -0.37
CA ALA A 20 13.64 -15.83 1.03
C ALA A 20 12.43 -15.39 1.87
N ALA A 21 12.34 -15.87 3.11
CA ALA A 21 11.30 -15.47 4.06
C ALA A 21 11.20 -13.93 4.13
N LYS A 22 9.98 -13.38 4.11
CA LYS A 22 9.78 -11.92 4.18
C LYS A 22 10.49 -11.38 5.43
N PRO A 23 11.36 -10.37 5.31
CA PRO A 23 12.10 -9.86 6.46
C PRO A 23 11.14 -9.22 7.47
N LYS A 24 11.43 -9.35 8.78
CA LYS A 24 10.66 -8.70 9.85
C LYS A 24 10.63 -7.17 9.71
N GLN A 25 11.66 -6.59 9.08
CA GLN A 25 11.77 -5.17 8.73
C GLN A 25 12.47 -5.06 7.38
N ALA A 26 11.87 -4.35 6.41
CA ALA A 26 12.40 -4.24 5.05
C ALA A 26 13.37 -3.06 4.85
N PHE A 27 13.06 -1.90 5.45
CA PHE A 27 13.84 -0.68 5.32
C PHE A 27 13.58 0.25 6.52
N ARG A 28 14.39 1.30 6.63
CA ARG A 28 14.17 2.43 7.55
C ARG A 28 14.19 3.73 6.75
N THR A 29 13.33 4.66 7.14
CA THR A 29 13.22 5.98 6.51
C THR A 29 13.16 7.06 7.57
N ASP A 30 13.57 8.27 7.20
CA ASP A 30 13.42 9.47 8.00
C ASP A 30 13.22 10.67 7.06
N ALA A 31 12.65 11.75 7.60
CA ALA A 31 12.51 13.00 6.88
C ALA A 31 12.91 14.19 7.75
N LYS A 32 13.74 15.08 7.20
CA LYS A 32 14.10 16.35 7.82
C LYS A 32 13.37 17.48 7.13
N CYS A 33 12.53 18.18 7.89
CA CYS A 33 11.94 19.45 7.46
C CYS A 33 12.78 20.62 7.98
N ALA A 34 13.25 21.46 7.07
CA ALA A 34 14.02 22.65 7.36
C ALA A 34 13.50 23.84 6.53
N ASP A 35 13.95 25.03 6.89
CA ASP A 35 13.57 26.24 6.16
C ASP A 35 14.16 26.18 4.74
N GLY A 36 13.27 26.29 3.75
CA GLY A 36 13.61 26.26 2.33
C GLY A 36 13.98 24.90 1.75
N TYR A 37 13.99 23.81 2.53
CA TYR A 37 14.16 22.46 1.98
C TYR A 37 13.65 21.34 2.90
N VAL A 38 13.31 20.20 2.28
CA VAL A 38 13.06 18.94 2.97
C VAL A 38 14.09 17.91 2.49
N VAL A 39 14.55 17.02 3.37
CA VAL A 39 15.37 15.86 2.99
C VAL A 39 14.62 14.59 3.33
N LEU A 40 14.43 13.71 2.35
CA LEU A 40 13.97 12.34 2.55
C LEU A 40 15.18 11.41 2.52
N GLY A 41 15.34 10.57 3.55
CA GLY A 41 16.42 9.61 3.61
C GLY A 41 15.89 8.22 3.93
N GLY A 42 16.58 7.20 3.41
CA GLY A 42 16.24 5.83 3.77
C GLY A 42 17.25 4.81 3.28
N TRP A 43 17.22 3.64 3.91
CA TRP A 43 18.07 2.51 3.56
C TRP A 43 17.33 1.19 3.76
N ALA A 44 17.58 0.23 2.87
CA ALA A 44 17.05 -1.12 2.95
C ALA A 44 17.94 -1.99 3.86
N LEU A 45 17.34 -2.85 4.68
CA LEU A 45 18.12 -3.75 5.52
C LEU A 45 18.79 -4.82 4.63
N PRO A 46 20.13 -4.92 4.64
CA PRO A 46 20.83 -5.95 3.88
C PRO A 46 20.60 -7.32 4.52
N GLU A 47 20.70 -8.39 3.72
CA GLU A 47 20.62 -9.77 4.23
C GLU A 47 21.77 -10.11 5.18
N THR A 48 22.95 -9.52 4.94
CA THR A 48 24.17 -9.72 5.73
C THR A 48 24.97 -8.42 5.87
N GLY A 49 25.72 -8.31 6.98
CA GLY A 49 26.53 -7.14 7.30
C GLY A 49 25.74 -5.96 7.86
N GLY A 50 26.36 -4.78 7.88
CA GLY A 50 25.79 -3.54 8.36
C GLY A 50 25.35 -2.58 7.25
N THR A 51 25.16 -1.31 7.61
CA THR A 51 24.72 -0.25 6.69
C THR A 51 25.65 -0.03 5.50
N GLU A 52 26.91 -0.48 5.58
CA GLU A 52 27.86 -0.46 4.47
C GLU A 52 27.41 -1.26 3.24
N ASN A 53 26.56 -2.28 3.44
CA ASN A 53 26.02 -3.12 2.37
C ASN A 53 24.59 -2.75 1.99
N ALA A 54 24.02 -1.70 2.60
CA ALA A 54 22.62 -1.34 2.41
C ALA A 54 22.43 -0.50 1.13
N PRO A 55 21.47 -0.84 0.25
CA PRO A 55 20.92 0.12 -0.69
C PRO A 55 20.34 1.32 0.07
N TRP A 56 20.69 2.55 -0.32
CA TRP A 56 20.24 3.75 0.36
C TRP A 56 19.91 4.89 -0.61
N PHE A 57 19.12 5.85 -0.15
CA PHE A 57 18.84 7.09 -0.87
C PHE A 57 18.86 8.30 0.06
N SER A 58 19.12 9.46 -0.53
CA SER A 58 18.91 10.78 0.10
C SER A 58 18.43 11.74 -0.99
N LEU A 59 17.24 12.29 -0.80
CA LEU A 59 16.56 13.15 -1.77
C LEU A 59 16.26 14.49 -1.11
N LYS A 60 16.81 15.56 -1.69
CA LYS A 60 16.51 16.93 -1.27
C LYS A 60 15.39 17.50 -2.14
N ILE A 61 14.36 18.03 -1.48
CA ILE A 61 13.16 18.60 -2.09
C ILE A 61 13.14 20.09 -1.77
N PHE A 62 12.91 20.92 -2.78
CA PHE A 62 12.81 22.37 -2.65
C PHE A 62 11.36 22.85 -2.87
N PRO A 63 11.01 24.09 -2.46
CA PRO A 63 9.67 24.65 -2.64
C PRO A 63 9.13 24.58 -4.07
N LYS A 64 10.01 24.68 -5.07
CA LYS A 64 9.63 24.55 -6.48
C LYS A 64 9.19 23.13 -6.88
N ASP A 65 9.67 22.10 -6.19
CA ASP A 65 9.43 20.70 -6.55
C ASP A 65 8.15 20.16 -5.89
N ALA A 66 7.88 20.61 -4.66
CA ALA A 66 6.72 20.20 -3.86
C ALA A 66 6.21 21.37 -2.99
N PRO A 67 5.59 22.40 -3.61
CA PRO A 67 5.19 23.62 -2.89
C PRO A 67 4.24 23.36 -1.72
N TRP A 68 3.44 22.30 -1.77
CA TRP A 68 2.52 21.89 -0.69
C TRP A 68 3.21 21.42 0.60
N LEU A 69 4.53 21.25 0.62
CA LEU A 69 5.29 20.98 1.85
C LEU A 69 5.78 22.25 2.55
N PHE A 70 5.62 23.42 1.92
CA PHE A 70 6.20 24.69 2.39
C PHE A 70 5.10 25.74 2.58
N LYS A 71 5.23 26.55 3.63
CA LYS A 71 4.49 27.79 3.76
C LYS A 71 5.12 28.89 2.89
N GLU A 72 4.45 30.02 2.76
CA GLU A 72 4.95 31.20 2.02
C GLU A 72 6.30 31.72 2.55
N ASP A 73 6.53 31.58 3.87
CA ASP A 73 7.80 31.93 4.52
C ASP A 73 8.92 30.90 4.31
N GLY A 74 8.64 29.79 3.61
CA GLY A 74 9.58 28.71 3.34
C GLY A 74 9.72 27.68 4.47
N SER A 75 9.00 27.81 5.58
CA SER A 75 8.98 26.81 6.65
C SER A 75 8.25 25.53 6.21
N SER A 76 8.74 24.37 6.64
CA SER A 76 8.21 23.04 6.26
C SER A 76 7.91 22.13 7.46
N GLN A 77 8.25 22.55 8.67
CA GLN A 77 8.16 21.78 9.91
C GLN A 77 6.71 21.36 10.22
N TRP A 78 5.72 22.12 9.74
CA TRP A 78 4.30 21.78 9.86
C TRP A 78 3.90 20.52 9.08
N ALA A 79 4.66 20.18 8.03
CA ALA A 79 4.40 19.05 7.14
C ALA A 79 5.30 17.84 7.45
N SER A 80 5.89 17.76 8.65
CA SER A 80 6.83 16.69 9.02
C SER A 80 6.26 15.29 8.81
N THR A 81 5.03 15.03 9.27
CA THR A 81 4.35 13.73 9.08
C THR A 81 4.14 13.42 7.59
N SER A 82 3.74 14.41 6.80
CA SER A 82 3.58 14.27 5.36
C SER A 82 4.92 13.96 4.67
N ALA A 83 6.02 14.59 5.12
CA ALA A 83 7.36 14.34 4.62
C ALA A 83 7.86 12.94 4.99
N GLU A 84 7.64 12.47 6.22
CA GLU A 84 7.97 11.10 6.64
C GLU A 84 7.22 10.05 5.81
N PHE A 85 5.93 10.29 5.56
CA PHE A 85 5.12 9.41 4.71
C PHE A 85 5.62 9.40 3.26
N LEU A 86 6.00 10.56 2.72
CA LEU A 86 6.62 10.66 1.41
C LEU A 86 7.99 9.93 1.36
N GLY A 87 8.76 9.98 2.45
CA GLY A 87 10.00 9.19 2.62
C GLY A 87 9.75 7.69 2.56
N THR A 88 8.66 7.21 3.17
CA THR A 88 8.22 5.82 3.06
C THR A 88 7.86 5.45 1.62
N MET A 89 7.11 6.30 0.92
CA MET A 89 6.78 6.09 -0.50
C MET A 89 8.05 6.03 -1.37
N ALA A 90 9.02 6.92 -1.12
CA ALA A 90 10.31 6.92 -1.79
C ALA A 90 11.06 5.60 -1.55
N ALA A 91 11.09 5.07 -0.32
CA ALA A 91 11.70 3.79 -0.01
C ALA A 91 11.00 2.60 -0.70
N LEU A 92 9.66 2.57 -0.68
CA LEU A 92 8.91 1.53 -1.38
C LEU A 92 9.25 1.49 -2.86
N LYS A 93 9.39 2.67 -3.50
CA LYS A 93 9.82 2.78 -4.90
C LYS A 93 11.27 2.38 -5.09
N ALA A 94 12.18 2.94 -4.29
CA ALA A 94 13.62 2.76 -4.43
C ALA A 94 14.06 1.32 -4.18
N PHE A 95 13.35 0.58 -3.31
CA PHE A 95 13.68 -0.79 -2.93
C PHE A 95 12.75 -1.84 -3.55
N GLY A 96 11.93 -1.46 -4.53
CA GLY A 96 11.14 -2.40 -5.35
C GLY A 96 9.94 -3.06 -4.66
N TRP A 97 9.36 -2.42 -3.63
CA TRP A 97 8.21 -2.95 -2.88
C TRP A 97 6.84 -2.56 -3.44
N LEU A 98 6.78 -1.74 -4.50
CA LEU A 98 5.51 -1.29 -5.09
C LEU A 98 4.82 -2.32 -5.99
N GLU A 99 5.31 -3.56 -6.07
CA GLU A 99 4.70 -4.63 -6.87
C GLU A 99 3.83 -5.58 -6.00
N GLY A 100 2.53 -5.66 -6.30
CA GLY A 100 1.66 -6.79 -5.91
C GLY A 100 1.10 -6.80 -4.47
N GLY A 101 0.17 -5.91 -4.15
CA GLY A 101 -0.66 -5.96 -2.93
C GLY A 101 -2.10 -6.43 -3.18
N SER A 102 -2.71 -7.11 -2.21
CA SER A 102 -4.07 -7.65 -2.24
C SER A 102 -5.14 -6.73 -1.63
N VAL A 103 -4.77 -5.55 -1.13
CA VAL A 103 -5.69 -4.57 -0.53
C VAL A 103 -6.13 -3.55 -1.58
N GLY A 104 -7.06 -3.97 -2.43
CA GLY A 104 -7.71 -3.10 -3.40
C GLY A 104 -8.97 -2.46 -2.83
N TRP A 105 -9.49 -1.48 -3.56
CA TRP A 105 -10.92 -1.18 -3.51
C TRP A 105 -11.72 -2.42 -3.98
N PRO A 106 -12.84 -2.81 -3.35
CA PRO A 106 -13.61 -2.11 -2.31
C PRO A 106 -13.21 -2.43 -0.86
N LEU A 107 -12.32 -3.41 -0.63
CA LEU A 107 -11.97 -3.89 0.72
C LEU A 107 -11.49 -2.75 1.63
N MET A 108 -10.66 -1.85 1.11
CA MET A 108 -10.17 -0.68 1.87
C MET A 108 -11.32 0.19 2.40
N GLY A 109 -12.31 0.50 1.56
CA GLY A 109 -13.45 1.31 1.95
C GLY A 109 -14.32 0.62 2.99
N LEU A 110 -14.54 -0.68 2.85
CA LEU A 110 -15.29 -1.47 3.83
C LEU A 110 -14.55 -1.57 5.17
N MET A 111 -13.22 -1.67 5.16
CA MET A 111 -12.41 -1.61 6.38
C MET A 111 -12.52 -0.25 7.07
N MET A 112 -12.53 0.87 6.32
CA MET A 112 -12.74 2.21 6.86
C MET A 112 -14.12 2.35 7.50
N GLN A 113 -15.18 1.90 6.84
CA GLN A 113 -16.54 1.87 7.39
C GLN A 113 -16.63 1.05 8.67
N MET A 114 -16.01 -0.13 8.71
CA MET A 114 -16.01 -0.97 9.91
C MET A 114 -15.24 -0.32 11.06
N ALA A 115 -14.13 0.36 10.77
CA ALA A 115 -13.36 1.09 11.78
C ALA A 115 -14.19 2.25 12.38
N ASP A 116 -14.88 3.01 11.54
CA ASP A 116 -15.79 4.10 11.93
C ASP A 116 -16.88 3.60 12.90
N VAL A 117 -17.59 2.53 12.52
CA VAL A 117 -18.61 1.91 13.38
C VAL A 117 -18.05 1.46 14.73
N LEU A 118 -16.85 0.85 14.74
CA LEU A 118 -16.23 0.38 15.99
C LEU A 118 -15.81 1.53 16.91
N ILE A 119 -15.34 2.65 16.33
CA ILE A 119 -15.02 3.87 17.06
C ILE A 119 -16.28 4.43 17.72
N ASP A 120 -17.35 4.59 16.94
CA ASP A 120 -18.60 5.18 17.41
C ASP A 120 -19.25 4.40 18.55
N ILE A 121 -19.22 3.05 18.49
CA ILE A 121 -19.79 2.22 19.54
C ILE A 121 -18.82 1.97 20.71
N GLY A 122 -17.58 2.50 20.66
CA GLY A 122 -16.52 2.22 21.65
C GLY A 122 -16.18 0.72 21.78
N GLY A 123 -16.42 -0.04 20.71
CA GLY A 123 -16.41 -1.50 20.71
C GLY A 123 -15.07 -2.12 20.35
N LYS A 124 -14.89 -3.39 20.71
CA LYS A 124 -13.73 -4.19 20.29
C LYS A 124 -14.21 -5.42 19.52
N LEU A 125 -13.78 -5.54 18.26
CA LEU A 125 -14.01 -6.73 17.45
C LEU A 125 -12.83 -7.70 17.61
N ARG A 126 -13.11 -8.97 17.93
CA ARG A 126 -12.11 -10.05 17.92
C ARG A 126 -12.43 -11.02 16.78
N LEU A 127 -11.54 -11.08 15.81
CA LEU A 127 -11.65 -12.00 14.67
C LEU A 127 -10.67 -13.14 14.87
N HIS A 128 -11.15 -14.38 14.70
CA HIS A 128 -10.31 -15.57 14.64
C HIS A 128 -10.56 -16.25 13.30
N TRP A 129 -9.52 -16.36 12.49
CA TRP A 129 -9.59 -17.12 11.26
C TRP A 129 -9.63 -18.61 11.59
N ARG A 130 -10.67 -19.30 11.12
CA ARG A 130 -10.78 -20.75 11.21
C ARG A 130 -10.31 -21.38 9.89
N PRO A 131 -9.62 -22.54 9.92
CA PRO A 131 -9.39 -23.35 8.73
C PRO A 131 -10.70 -23.61 8.00
N ARG A 132 -10.65 -23.74 6.67
CA ARG A 132 -11.86 -23.85 5.85
C ARG A 132 -12.66 -25.11 6.20
N GLU A 133 -11.94 -26.19 6.49
CA GLU A 133 -12.46 -27.49 6.88
C GLU A 133 -13.24 -27.44 8.20
N GLU A 134 -12.93 -26.46 9.06
CA GLU A 134 -13.61 -26.22 10.34
C GLU A 134 -14.70 -25.14 10.27
N ASN A 135 -14.96 -24.58 9.07
CA ASN A 135 -15.95 -23.54 8.83
C ASN A 135 -17.03 -24.02 7.84
N GLN A 136 -17.25 -25.33 7.79
CA GLN A 136 -18.10 -25.97 6.79
C GLN A 136 -19.55 -25.50 6.88
N GLU A 137 -20.09 -25.25 8.08
CA GLU A 137 -21.46 -24.79 8.27
C GLU A 137 -21.68 -23.39 7.69
N ALA A 138 -20.72 -22.48 7.86
CA ALA A 138 -20.80 -21.15 7.26
C ALA A 138 -20.62 -21.20 5.73
N ASP A 139 -19.75 -22.07 5.23
CA ASP A 139 -19.60 -22.33 3.77
C ASP A 139 -20.90 -22.91 3.19
N ASN A 140 -21.55 -23.84 3.88
CA ASN A 140 -22.86 -24.39 3.51
C ASN A 140 -23.93 -23.30 3.43
N LEU A 141 -24.02 -22.41 4.43
CA LEU A 141 -24.94 -21.27 4.41
C LEU A 141 -24.70 -20.37 3.19
N THR A 142 -23.44 -20.14 2.80
CA THR A 142 -23.12 -19.36 1.58
C THR A 142 -23.46 -20.09 0.28
N ASN A 143 -23.55 -21.41 0.31
CA ASN A 143 -24.01 -22.26 -0.80
C ASN A 143 -25.52 -22.57 -0.73
N GLU A 144 -26.27 -21.84 0.10
CA GLU A 144 -27.72 -22.01 0.30
C GLU A 144 -28.14 -23.39 0.83
N VAL A 145 -27.22 -24.09 1.50
CA VAL A 145 -27.50 -25.34 2.23
C VAL A 145 -27.77 -25.00 3.70
N PHE A 146 -29.01 -25.14 4.13
CA PHE A 146 -29.48 -24.73 5.46
C PHE A 146 -29.60 -25.88 6.47
N ASP A 147 -29.19 -27.09 6.09
CA ASP A 147 -29.23 -28.27 6.96
C ASP A 147 -28.48 -28.02 8.27
N GLY A 148 -29.12 -28.36 9.40
CA GLY A 148 -28.57 -28.13 10.74
C GLY A 148 -28.93 -26.79 11.38
N PHE A 149 -29.63 -25.88 10.67
CA PHE A 149 -30.15 -24.63 11.24
C PHE A 149 -31.67 -24.66 11.39
N ASP A 150 -32.18 -24.20 12.54
CA ASP A 150 -33.61 -23.99 12.75
C ASP A 150 -34.09 -22.75 11.98
N ALA A 151 -34.99 -22.96 11.01
CA ALA A 151 -35.53 -21.91 10.16
C ALA A 151 -36.22 -20.78 10.97
N ASN A 152 -36.78 -21.08 12.13
CA ASN A 152 -37.44 -20.08 12.99
C ASN A 152 -36.45 -19.11 13.64
N ARG A 153 -35.15 -19.42 13.64
CA ARG A 153 -34.08 -18.56 14.17
C ARG A 153 -33.38 -17.73 13.10
N ARG A 154 -33.81 -17.82 11.83
CA ARG A 154 -33.21 -17.06 10.73
C ARG A 154 -33.44 -15.55 10.95
N VAL A 155 -32.36 -14.80 11.09
CA VAL A 155 -32.40 -13.34 11.09
C VAL A 155 -32.50 -12.86 9.64
N ALA A 156 -33.58 -12.16 9.31
CA ALA A 156 -33.71 -11.51 8.02
C ALA A 156 -32.81 -10.28 7.98
N LEU A 157 -31.82 -10.30 7.10
CA LEU A 157 -30.88 -9.19 6.90
C LEU A 157 -30.89 -8.82 5.42
N ARG A 158 -31.04 -7.53 5.13
CA ARG A 158 -30.97 -6.94 3.80
C ARG A 158 -29.72 -6.09 3.70
N LEU A 159 -29.26 -5.86 2.46
CA LEU A 159 -28.12 -4.98 2.22
C LEU A 159 -28.33 -3.56 2.79
N GLY A 160 -29.57 -3.05 2.71
CA GLY A 160 -29.93 -1.74 3.26
C GLY A 160 -29.94 -1.66 4.80
N ASP A 161 -29.82 -2.79 5.49
CA ASP A 161 -29.71 -2.81 6.96
C ASP A 161 -28.25 -2.63 7.42
N LEU A 162 -27.28 -2.64 6.49
CA LEU A 162 -25.87 -2.46 6.79
C LEU A 162 -25.51 -0.97 6.82
N PRO A 163 -24.74 -0.50 7.83
CA PRO A 163 -24.29 0.89 7.91
C PRO A 163 -23.17 1.12 6.90
N LEU A 164 -23.52 1.47 5.67
CA LEU A 164 -22.60 1.63 4.54
C LEU A 164 -22.52 3.07 4.05
N GLU A 165 -23.07 4.04 4.77
CA GLU A 165 -23.17 5.44 4.36
C GLU A 165 -21.79 6.06 4.07
N LEU A 166 -20.82 5.84 4.97
CA LEU A 166 -19.46 6.30 4.78
C LEU A 166 -18.78 5.57 3.61
N PHE A 167 -18.95 4.25 3.52
CA PHE A 167 -18.42 3.47 2.38
C PHE A 167 -18.94 3.98 1.03
N LEU A 168 -20.25 4.24 0.92
CA LEU A 168 -20.88 4.72 -0.30
C LEU A 168 -20.40 6.14 -0.66
N SER A 169 -20.16 7.00 0.33
CA SER A 169 -19.54 8.31 0.10
C SER A 169 -18.10 8.17 -0.42
N LEU A 170 -17.31 7.29 0.20
CA LEU A 170 -15.94 6.98 -0.23
C LEU A 170 -15.89 6.34 -1.62
N GLN A 171 -16.89 5.53 -1.99
CA GLN A 171 -17.01 4.90 -3.31
C GLN A 171 -17.10 5.94 -4.42
N ASN A 172 -17.84 7.02 -4.19
CA ASN A 172 -17.94 8.11 -5.16
C ASN A 172 -16.60 8.82 -5.34
N ALA A 173 -15.93 9.17 -4.23
CA ALA A 173 -14.60 9.78 -4.29
C ALA A 173 -13.56 8.85 -4.95
N TYR A 174 -13.64 7.54 -4.67
CA TYR A 174 -12.79 6.54 -5.31
C TYR A 174 -13.04 6.44 -6.81
N ALA A 175 -14.30 6.52 -7.27
CA ALA A 175 -14.63 6.50 -8.68
C ALA A 175 -13.97 7.68 -9.43
N ASP A 176 -14.03 8.88 -8.86
CA ASP A 176 -13.37 10.07 -9.42
C ASP A 176 -11.85 9.90 -9.47
N PHE A 177 -11.25 9.39 -8.39
CA PHE A 177 -9.83 9.09 -8.34
C PHE A 177 -9.43 8.03 -9.37
N ASP A 178 -10.18 6.95 -9.48
CA ASP A 178 -9.89 5.84 -10.40
C ASP A 178 -10.00 6.28 -11.85
N GLN A 179 -10.96 7.16 -12.16
CA GLN A 179 -11.07 7.77 -13.49
C GLN A 179 -9.83 8.59 -13.82
N LYS A 180 -9.44 9.53 -12.95
CA LYS A 180 -8.20 10.32 -13.13
C LYS A 180 -6.97 9.43 -13.27
N ARG A 181 -6.90 8.34 -12.51
CA ARG A 181 -5.82 7.35 -12.58
C ARG A 181 -5.79 6.63 -13.92
N LYS A 182 -6.95 6.26 -14.47
CA LYS A 182 -7.08 5.64 -15.80
C LYS A 182 -6.65 6.63 -16.89
N ASP A 183 -7.14 7.86 -16.82
CA ASP A 183 -6.81 8.92 -17.78
C ASP A 183 -5.29 9.20 -17.78
N PHE A 184 -4.68 9.33 -16.61
CA PHE A 184 -3.24 9.51 -16.47
C PHE A 184 -2.45 8.36 -17.09
N LYS A 185 -2.89 7.11 -16.92
CA LYS A 185 -2.24 5.93 -17.50
C LYS A 185 -2.41 5.82 -19.01
N MET A 186 -3.52 6.30 -19.56
CA MET A 186 -3.71 6.38 -21.02
C MET A 186 -2.70 7.33 -21.65
N VAL A 187 -2.46 8.49 -21.00
CA VAL A 187 -1.51 9.50 -21.48
C VAL A 187 -0.05 9.12 -21.18
N ASN A 188 0.19 8.41 -20.08
CA ASN A 188 1.53 7.98 -19.63
C ASN A 188 1.60 6.45 -19.53
N PRO A 189 1.64 5.72 -20.65
CA PRO A 189 1.73 4.27 -20.62
C PRO A 189 3.04 3.87 -19.94
N VAL A 190 2.91 3.20 -18.78
CA VAL A 190 4.05 2.52 -18.15
C VAL A 190 4.55 1.48 -19.15
N LYS A 191 5.84 1.53 -19.52
CA LYS A 191 6.48 0.47 -20.30
C LYS A 191 6.23 -0.86 -19.59
N THR A 192 5.30 -1.64 -20.10
CA THR A 192 4.89 -2.92 -19.52
C THR A 192 6.10 -3.84 -19.58
N ARG A 193 6.66 -4.18 -18.42
CA ARG A 193 7.62 -5.29 -18.34
C ARG A 193 6.83 -6.54 -18.71
N THR A 194 7.22 -7.18 -19.81
CA THR A 194 6.57 -8.36 -20.39
C THR A 194 6.21 -9.32 -19.27
N SER A 195 4.91 -9.48 -19.00
CA SER A 195 4.46 -10.30 -17.89
C SER A 195 4.98 -11.73 -18.08
N LYS A 196 5.50 -12.35 -17.02
CA LYS A 196 6.04 -13.72 -17.04
C LYS A 196 5.03 -14.77 -17.58
N LYS A 197 3.73 -14.43 -17.67
CA LYS A 197 2.69 -15.26 -18.31
C LYS A 197 2.88 -15.41 -19.82
N ILE A 198 3.39 -14.39 -20.52
CA ILE A 198 3.67 -14.46 -21.97
C ILE A 198 4.87 -15.39 -22.24
N LYS A 199 5.93 -15.30 -21.42
CA LYS A 199 7.11 -16.18 -21.55
C LYS A 199 6.84 -17.65 -21.23
N LEU A 200 5.79 -17.98 -20.48
CA LEU A 200 5.41 -19.37 -20.21
C LEU A 200 4.61 -19.96 -21.39
N ALA A 201 3.72 -19.18 -22.00
CA ALA A 201 2.96 -19.59 -23.18
C ALA A 201 3.86 -19.82 -24.40
N GLU A 202 4.90 -18.99 -24.58
CA GLU A 202 5.89 -19.16 -25.66
C GLU A 202 6.86 -20.33 -25.45
N LYS A 203 6.97 -20.86 -24.22
CA LYS A 203 7.86 -21.99 -23.90
C LYS A 203 7.19 -23.37 -23.97
N THR A 204 5.87 -23.43 -24.16
CA THR A 204 5.12 -24.68 -24.33
C THR A 204 4.78 -25.02 -25.78
N ALA A 205 5.34 -24.30 -26.75
CA ALA A 205 5.21 -24.63 -28.16
C ALA A 205 6.46 -25.37 -28.66
N TRP A 206 6.69 -26.58 -28.15
CA TRP A 206 7.49 -27.66 -28.76
C TRP A 206 6.95 -28.99 -28.27
#